data_AF-F6FJH0-F1
#
_entry.id   AF-F6FJH0-F1
#
_cell.length_a   1.000
_cell.length_b   1.000
_cell.length_c   1.000
_cell.angle_alpha   90.00
_cell.angle_beta   90.00
_cell.angle_gamma   90.00
#
_symmetry.space_group_name_H-M   'P 1'
#
loop_
_entity.id
_entity.type
_entity.pdbx_description
1 polymer ?
#
loop_
_entity_poly.entity_id
_entity_poly.type
_entity_poly.pdbx_seq_one_letter_code
_entity_poly.pdbx_strand_id
1 'polypeptide(L)'
;MGVRALHIIAPLGLGAIGAGGWYGFSTLHPKNLKQYLEWQGFKLASYSHDNTWKSILEENKDLLSKIPELKGDNLPISKIRDWCYSRYGYTNFDDLKDSASKLCVDNPRTVKGSIIQKSGSIDALIKSDSSEAEKQYKVSFLFRKHIEGFKDLIGYSTPAPQKEGDAPKENLKDAYEKLKSWCDRSLLQKPTDSLISNVEIFCSPKKFKTIKELIQLNKETLLTDSSKSSELSDKHNKIKDLDSYKNDPTVTGTASEVSSLQTWCKTMENKEFSDDGVFEDYPKFRFRCVSVGSES
;
A
#
# COMPACT_ATOMS: atom_id res chain seq x y z
N MET A 1 -6.52 -80.90 49.26
CA MET A 1 -7.50 -81.12 48.16
C MET A 1 -8.40 -79.91 48.07
N GLY A 2 -8.51 -79.30 46.88
CA GLY A 2 -9.48 -78.25 46.51
C GLY A 2 -9.19 -76.84 47.08
N VAL A 3 -9.38 -75.72 46.38
CA VAL A 3 -9.94 -75.40 45.05
C VAL A 3 -9.35 -74.03 44.62
N ARG A 4 -9.13 -73.84 43.31
CA ARG A 4 -8.77 -72.56 42.63
C ARG A 4 -10.00 -71.66 42.41
N ALA A 5 -9.86 -70.32 42.49
CA ALA A 5 -10.62 -69.31 41.72
C ALA A 5 -9.97 -67.93 41.92
N LEU A 6 -9.14 -67.41 41.00
CA LEU A 6 -9.43 -66.57 39.82
C LEU A 6 -10.15 -65.22 40.09
N HIS A 7 -9.43 -64.14 39.78
CA HIS A 7 -9.88 -62.76 39.66
C HIS A 7 -10.95 -62.58 38.57
N ILE A 8 -12.04 -61.86 38.87
CA ILE A 8 -12.76 -61.00 37.92
C ILE A 8 -13.34 -59.80 38.70
N ILE A 9 -12.71 -58.63 38.57
CA ILE A 9 -13.33 -57.34 38.91
C ILE A 9 -14.23 -56.98 37.73
N ALA A 10 -15.54 -56.91 37.98
CA ALA A 10 -16.55 -56.52 37.01
C ALA A 10 -16.48 -55.01 36.71
N PRO A 11 -16.46 -54.58 35.44
CA PRO A 11 -16.74 -53.19 35.09
C PRO A 11 -18.26 -53.01 34.94
N LEU A 12 -18.91 -52.49 35.98
CA LEU A 12 -20.23 -51.86 35.88
C LEU A 12 -20.01 -50.38 35.59
N GLY A 13 -20.25 -49.95 34.34
CA GLY A 13 -20.15 -48.52 34.01
C GLY A 13 -20.07 -48.15 32.53
N LEU A 14 -20.77 -48.86 31.64
CA LEU A 14 -21.03 -48.37 30.27
C LEU A 14 -22.51 -48.57 29.96
N GLY A 15 -23.32 -47.60 30.34
CA GLY A 15 -24.76 -47.64 30.14
C GLY A 15 -25.39 -46.26 30.26
N ALA A 16 -25.02 -45.33 29.36
CA ALA A 16 -25.83 -44.19 28.90
C ALA A 16 -25.02 -43.26 27.98
N ILE A 17 -24.51 -43.77 26.85
CA ILE A 17 -24.13 -42.93 25.71
C ILE A 17 -24.92 -43.44 24.50
N GLY A 18 -26.25 -43.37 24.59
CA GLY A 18 -27.16 -43.80 23.55
C GLY A 18 -28.33 -42.83 23.49
N ALA A 19 -28.65 -42.36 22.29
CA ALA A 19 -29.78 -41.50 21.91
C ALA A 19 -29.74 -39.99 22.23
N GLY A 20 -29.14 -39.51 23.33
CA GLY A 20 -29.14 -38.07 23.65
C GLY A 20 -28.21 -37.19 22.78
N GLY A 21 -27.06 -37.72 22.37
CA GLY A 21 -26.06 -36.99 21.58
C GLY A 21 -26.40 -36.87 20.09
N TRP A 22 -27.14 -37.83 19.51
CA TRP A 22 -27.42 -37.83 18.07
C TRP A 22 -28.47 -36.79 17.67
N TYR A 23 -29.47 -36.55 18.52
CA TYR A 23 -30.49 -35.51 18.29
C TYR A 23 -29.95 -34.08 18.44
N GLY A 24 -28.92 -33.88 19.28
CA GLY A 24 -28.21 -32.59 19.35
C GLY A 24 -27.46 -32.27 18.05
N PHE A 25 -26.81 -33.26 17.43
CA PHE A 25 -26.01 -33.05 16.22
C PHE A 25 -26.83 -32.94 14.92
N SER A 26 -27.95 -33.67 14.78
CA SER A 26 -28.81 -33.54 13.59
C SER A 26 -29.46 -32.16 13.46
N THR A 27 -29.72 -31.50 14.60
CA THR A 27 -30.31 -30.15 14.66
C THR A 27 -29.29 -29.03 14.41
N LEU A 28 -27.99 -29.35 14.43
CA LEU A 28 -26.88 -28.42 14.17
C LEU A 28 -26.46 -28.39 12.70
N HIS A 29 -27.02 -29.24 11.85
CA HIS A 29 -26.74 -29.19 10.41
C HIS A 29 -27.41 -27.98 9.76
N PRO A 30 -26.66 -27.21 8.94
CA PRO A 30 -27.21 -26.04 8.27
C PRO A 30 -28.27 -26.47 7.25
N LYS A 31 -29.45 -25.84 7.33
CA LYS A 31 -30.61 -26.18 6.48
C LYS A 31 -30.50 -25.62 5.07
N ASN A 32 -29.68 -24.58 4.89
CA ASN A 32 -29.49 -23.91 3.62
C ASN A 32 -28.07 -23.33 3.52
N LEU A 33 -27.72 -22.87 2.32
CA LEU A 33 -26.41 -22.31 2.03
C LEU A 33 -26.06 -21.13 2.95
N LYS A 34 -27.02 -20.26 3.27
CA LYS A 34 -26.80 -19.12 4.17
C LYS A 34 -26.33 -19.59 5.55
N GLN A 35 -27.10 -20.49 6.17
CA GLN A 35 -26.77 -21.06 7.47
C GLN A 35 -25.45 -21.82 7.44
N TYR A 36 -25.13 -22.49 6.33
CA TYR A 36 -23.84 -23.17 6.17
C TYR A 36 -22.67 -22.19 6.22
N LEU A 37 -22.75 -21.08 5.48
CA LEU A 37 -21.70 -20.08 5.46
C LEU A 37 -21.53 -19.41 6.84
N GLU A 38 -22.63 -19.04 7.48
CA GLU A 38 -22.61 -18.47 8.83
C GLU A 38 -22.08 -19.48 9.87
N TRP A 39 -22.44 -20.77 9.75
CA TRP A 39 -21.96 -21.85 10.61
C TRP A 39 -20.46 -22.12 10.43
N GLN A 40 -19.91 -21.90 9.24
CA GLN A 40 -18.46 -21.91 8.98
C GLN A 40 -17.74 -20.67 9.54
N GLY A 41 -18.46 -19.73 10.16
CA GLY A 41 -17.90 -18.50 10.71
C GLY A 41 -17.74 -17.38 9.69
N PHE A 42 -18.29 -17.52 8.48
CA PHE A 42 -18.25 -16.44 7.49
C PHE A 42 -19.29 -15.37 7.81
N LYS A 43 -18.86 -14.12 7.70
CA LYS A 43 -19.76 -12.98 7.58
C LYS A 43 -20.21 -12.87 6.13
N LEU A 44 -21.51 -12.79 5.89
CA LEU A 44 -22.06 -12.67 4.54
C LEU A 44 -21.85 -11.27 3.97
N ALA A 45 -21.65 -11.19 2.66
CA ALA A 45 -21.56 -9.91 1.97
C ALA A 45 -22.91 -9.17 1.99
N SER A 46 -22.88 -7.94 2.51
CA SER A 46 -24.07 -7.07 2.58
C SER A 46 -24.47 -6.58 1.18
N TYR A 47 -25.76 -6.63 0.87
CA TYR A 47 -26.30 -6.20 -0.42
C TYR A 47 -25.97 -4.73 -0.74
N SER A 48 -25.94 -3.87 0.29
CA SER A 48 -25.72 -2.42 0.17
C SER A 48 -24.25 -2.00 0.13
N HIS A 49 -23.30 -2.91 0.40
CA HIS A 49 -21.88 -2.58 0.47
C HIS A 49 -21.20 -2.79 -0.89
N ASP A 50 -21.37 -1.85 -1.81
CA ASP A 50 -20.82 -1.92 -3.18
C ASP A 50 -19.32 -2.23 -3.23
N ASN A 51 -18.53 -1.65 -2.33
CA ASN A 51 -17.08 -1.88 -2.29
C ASN A 51 -16.72 -3.34 -1.93
N THR A 52 -17.55 -4.02 -1.13
CA THR A 52 -17.34 -5.44 -0.84
C THR A 52 -17.54 -6.26 -2.10
N TRP A 53 -18.55 -5.96 -2.91
CA TRP A 53 -18.78 -6.62 -4.20
C TRP A 53 -17.70 -6.30 -5.23
N LYS A 54 -17.17 -5.07 -5.24
CA LYS A 54 -16.00 -4.71 -6.07
C LYS A 54 -14.77 -5.52 -5.69
N SER A 55 -14.50 -5.68 -4.39
CA SER A 55 -13.40 -6.51 -3.89
C SER A 55 -13.56 -7.97 -4.33
N ILE A 56 -14.76 -8.53 -4.13
CA ILE A 56 -15.07 -9.92 -4.53
C ILE A 56 -14.88 -10.11 -6.04
N LEU A 57 -15.40 -9.19 -6.86
CA LEU A 57 -15.24 -9.20 -8.31
C LEU A 57 -13.77 -9.21 -8.70
N GLU A 58 -12.96 -8.36 -8.08
CA GLU A 58 -11.54 -8.23 -8.39
C GLU A 58 -10.74 -9.49 -8.03
N GLU A 59 -11.02 -10.10 -6.88
CA GLU A 59 -10.27 -11.28 -6.39
C GLU A 59 -10.68 -12.60 -7.05
N ASN A 60 -11.85 -12.66 -7.68
CA ASN A 60 -12.45 -13.91 -8.15
C ASN A 60 -12.69 -13.96 -9.67
N LYS A 61 -12.04 -13.10 -10.46
CA LYS A 61 -12.20 -13.08 -11.93
C LYS A 61 -12.10 -14.48 -12.57
N ASP A 62 -11.13 -15.28 -12.13
CA ASP A 62 -10.90 -16.65 -12.63
C ASP A 62 -11.98 -17.65 -12.22
N LEU A 63 -12.65 -17.43 -11.08
CA LEU A 63 -13.76 -18.27 -10.62
C LEU A 63 -15.05 -17.87 -11.34
N LEU A 64 -15.28 -16.57 -11.50
CA LEU A 64 -16.46 -16.03 -12.18
C LEU A 64 -16.54 -16.50 -13.63
N SER A 65 -15.40 -16.59 -14.33
CA SER A 65 -15.36 -17.13 -15.70
C SER A 65 -15.70 -18.62 -15.81
N LYS A 66 -15.69 -19.37 -14.70
CA LYS A 66 -16.06 -20.79 -14.67
C LYS A 66 -17.54 -21.02 -14.39
N ILE A 67 -18.23 -20.04 -13.79
CA ILE A 67 -19.65 -20.14 -13.45
C ILE A 67 -20.49 -19.68 -14.64
N PRO A 68 -21.30 -20.57 -15.28
CA PRO A 68 -22.02 -20.24 -16.50
C PRO A 68 -22.84 -18.95 -16.44
N GLU A 69 -23.52 -18.68 -15.32
CA GLU A 69 -24.37 -17.50 -15.14
C GLU A 69 -23.59 -16.20 -14.91
N LEU A 70 -22.30 -16.30 -14.57
CA LEU A 70 -21.41 -15.18 -14.26
C LEU A 70 -20.30 -15.01 -15.31
N LYS A 71 -20.39 -15.69 -16.45
CA LYS A 71 -19.48 -15.50 -17.58
C LYS A 71 -19.72 -14.15 -18.27
N GLY A 72 -18.63 -13.50 -18.64
CA GLY A 72 -18.65 -12.33 -19.50
C GLY A 72 -17.54 -11.33 -19.17
N ASP A 73 -17.01 -10.69 -20.20
CA ASP A 73 -16.08 -9.57 -20.08
C ASP A 73 -16.90 -8.35 -19.65
N ASN A 74 -16.63 -7.80 -18.46
CA ASN A 74 -17.38 -6.73 -17.77
C ASN A 74 -18.65 -7.17 -17.02
N LEU A 75 -18.52 -8.19 -16.17
CA LEU A 75 -19.58 -8.58 -15.24
C LEU A 75 -19.89 -7.44 -14.23
N PRO A 76 -21.13 -6.91 -14.19
CA PRO A 76 -21.51 -5.91 -13.19
C PRO A 76 -21.59 -6.53 -11.80
N ILE A 77 -21.23 -5.76 -10.76
CA ILE A 77 -21.28 -6.21 -9.36
C ILE A 77 -22.67 -6.70 -8.93
N SER A 78 -23.74 -6.16 -9.53
CA SER A 78 -25.13 -6.59 -9.28
C SER A 78 -25.36 -8.05 -9.62
N LYS A 79 -24.76 -8.58 -10.70
CA LYS A 79 -24.95 -9.98 -11.08
C LYS A 79 -24.38 -10.95 -10.05
N ILE A 80 -23.21 -10.64 -9.47
CA ILE A 80 -22.62 -11.47 -8.39
C ILE A 80 -23.52 -11.42 -7.16
N ARG A 81 -23.96 -10.21 -6.79
CA ARG A 81 -24.84 -9.99 -5.66
C ARG A 81 -26.15 -10.76 -5.80
N ASP A 82 -26.82 -10.65 -6.94
CA ASP A 82 -28.09 -11.32 -7.21
C ASP A 82 -27.91 -12.85 -7.26
N TRP A 83 -26.77 -13.33 -7.79
CA TRP A 83 -26.41 -14.74 -7.78
C TRP A 83 -26.30 -15.31 -6.36
N CYS A 84 -25.64 -14.57 -5.45
CA CYS A 84 -25.53 -14.96 -4.05
C CYS A 84 -26.88 -14.96 -3.33
N TYR A 85 -27.65 -13.87 -3.45
CA TYR A 85 -28.91 -13.71 -2.72
C TYR A 85 -29.99 -14.68 -3.20
N SER A 86 -30.03 -14.99 -4.49
CA SER A 86 -30.97 -16.00 -5.04
C SER A 86 -30.67 -17.43 -4.58
N ARG A 87 -29.44 -17.72 -4.13
CA ARG A 87 -29.00 -19.08 -3.75
C ARG A 87 -28.90 -19.31 -2.25
N TYR A 88 -28.99 -18.26 -1.42
CA TYR A 88 -28.95 -18.39 0.04
C TYR A 88 -29.98 -19.35 0.63
N GLY A 89 -31.16 -19.44 0.01
CA GLY A 89 -32.23 -20.35 0.43
C GLY A 89 -32.10 -21.79 -0.04
N TYR A 90 -31.09 -22.13 -0.85
CA TYR A 90 -30.96 -23.47 -1.42
C TYR A 90 -30.63 -24.48 -0.34
N THR A 91 -31.34 -25.61 -0.34
CA THR A 91 -31.19 -26.72 0.61
C THR A 91 -30.22 -27.80 0.11
N ASN A 92 -30.18 -28.03 -1.21
CA ASN A 92 -29.14 -28.84 -1.86
C ASN A 92 -28.07 -27.90 -2.42
N PHE A 93 -27.03 -27.64 -1.64
CA PHE A 93 -26.02 -26.62 -1.92
C PHE A 93 -24.59 -27.15 -1.93
N ASP A 94 -24.39 -28.47 -1.92
CA ASP A 94 -23.07 -29.10 -1.84
C ASP A 94 -22.12 -28.61 -2.96
N ASP A 95 -22.62 -28.55 -4.19
CA ASP A 95 -21.86 -28.07 -5.36
C ASP A 95 -21.58 -26.55 -5.33
N LEU A 96 -22.28 -25.81 -4.46
CA LEU A 96 -22.15 -24.35 -4.34
C LEU A 96 -21.21 -23.93 -3.21
N LYS A 97 -20.84 -24.84 -2.29
CA LYS A 97 -20.09 -24.51 -1.06
C LYS A 97 -18.80 -23.74 -1.35
N ASP A 98 -17.97 -24.25 -2.25
CA ASP A 98 -16.67 -23.63 -2.57
C ASP A 98 -16.85 -22.25 -3.21
N SER A 99 -17.70 -22.14 -4.23
CA SER A 99 -17.96 -20.87 -4.92
C SER A 99 -18.60 -19.83 -4.01
N ALA A 100 -19.59 -20.22 -3.21
CA ALA A 100 -20.31 -19.32 -2.31
C ALA A 100 -19.41 -18.84 -1.15
N SER A 101 -18.52 -19.70 -0.63
CA SER A 101 -17.55 -19.32 0.41
C SER A 101 -16.51 -18.29 -0.06
N LYS A 102 -16.41 -18.06 -1.38
CA LYS A 102 -15.51 -17.07 -1.99
C LYS A 102 -16.25 -15.84 -2.51
N LEU A 103 -17.47 -16.02 -3.01
CA LEU A 103 -18.24 -14.98 -3.71
C LEU A 103 -19.31 -14.30 -2.86
N CYS A 104 -19.82 -14.95 -1.81
CA CYS A 104 -20.97 -14.46 -1.05
C CYS A 104 -20.61 -14.01 0.37
N VAL A 105 -19.31 -13.92 0.67
CA VAL A 105 -18.81 -13.61 2.00
C VAL A 105 -18.01 -12.30 1.99
N ASP A 106 -18.09 -11.59 3.11
CA ASP A 106 -17.32 -10.39 3.42
C ASP A 106 -15.97 -10.81 3.99
N ASN A 107 -15.07 -11.30 3.13
CA ASN A 107 -13.75 -11.79 3.52
C ASN A 107 -12.72 -11.58 2.40
N PRO A 108 -12.09 -10.40 2.31
CA PRO A 108 -11.02 -10.17 1.33
C PRO A 108 -9.83 -11.09 1.62
N ARG A 109 -9.31 -11.76 0.58
CA ARG A 109 -8.20 -12.71 0.70
C ARG A 109 -6.85 -12.08 0.42
N THR A 110 -6.85 -10.91 -0.20
CA THR A 110 -5.66 -10.16 -0.59
C THR A 110 -5.66 -8.76 -0.01
N VAL A 111 -4.47 -8.17 0.11
CA VAL A 111 -4.31 -6.74 0.43
C VAL A 111 -5.05 -5.88 -0.60
N LYS A 112 -4.95 -6.22 -1.89
CA LYS A 112 -5.66 -5.52 -2.97
C LYS A 112 -7.17 -5.50 -2.75
N GLY A 113 -7.77 -6.66 -2.46
CA GLY A 113 -9.20 -6.76 -2.16
C GLY A 113 -9.58 -5.94 -0.93
N SER A 114 -8.77 -6.01 0.13
CA SER A 114 -9.01 -5.24 1.38
C SER A 114 -8.97 -3.72 1.14
N ILE A 115 -8.03 -3.24 0.33
CA ILE A 115 -7.97 -1.83 -0.06
C ILE A 115 -9.23 -1.47 -0.85
N ILE A 116 -9.59 -2.23 -1.89
CA ILE A 116 -10.80 -1.99 -2.69
C ILE A 116 -12.06 -1.99 -1.82
N GLN A 117 -12.14 -2.86 -0.83
CA GLN A 117 -13.27 -2.90 0.09
C GLN A 117 -13.36 -1.61 0.92
N LYS A 118 -12.24 -1.05 1.36
CA LYS A 118 -12.17 0.16 2.18
C LYS A 118 -12.36 1.45 1.36
N SER A 119 -11.64 1.59 0.26
CA SER A 119 -11.58 2.84 -0.55
C SER A 119 -12.37 2.79 -1.85
N GLY A 120 -12.85 1.62 -2.27
CA GLY A 120 -13.59 1.41 -3.52
C GLY A 120 -12.71 1.16 -4.74
N SER A 121 -11.42 1.52 -4.70
CA SER A 121 -10.44 1.22 -5.76
C SER A 121 -8.99 1.31 -5.26
N ILE A 122 -8.05 0.84 -6.07
CA ILE A 122 -6.60 1.00 -5.87
C ILE A 122 -6.02 2.20 -6.62
N ASP A 123 -6.85 3.11 -7.14
CA ASP A 123 -6.37 4.24 -7.97
C ASP A 123 -5.50 5.24 -7.19
N ALA A 124 -5.58 5.22 -5.85
CA ALA A 124 -4.71 6.00 -4.97
C ALA A 124 -3.27 5.45 -4.89
N LEU A 125 -3.01 4.26 -5.44
CA LEU A 125 -1.68 3.65 -5.51
C LEU A 125 -1.01 3.96 -6.86
N ILE A 126 0.31 3.83 -6.91
CA ILE A 126 1.09 3.95 -8.14
C ILE A 126 0.71 2.81 -9.08
N LYS A 127 0.27 3.16 -10.28
CA LYS A 127 -0.05 2.18 -11.33
C LYS A 127 1.23 1.71 -11.99
N SER A 128 1.65 0.49 -11.69
CA SER A 128 2.93 -0.11 -12.12
C SER A 128 3.12 -0.20 -13.64
N ASP A 129 2.04 -0.10 -14.42
CA ASP A 129 1.97 -0.12 -15.88
C ASP A 129 1.88 1.29 -16.51
N SER A 130 1.77 2.35 -15.71
CA SER A 130 1.70 3.72 -16.21
C SER A 130 3.07 4.25 -16.67
N SER A 131 3.06 5.17 -17.64
CA SER A 131 4.28 5.86 -18.10
C SER A 131 4.98 6.68 -17.02
N GLU A 132 4.25 7.04 -15.96
CA GLU A 132 4.75 7.84 -14.83
C GLU A 132 5.22 6.98 -13.65
N ALA A 133 5.04 5.65 -13.72
CA ALA A 133 5.32 4.74 -12.60
C ALA A 133 6.75 4.88 -12.09
N GLU A 134 7.73 4.91 -13.01
CA GLU A 134 9.15 5.03 -12.65
C GLU A 134 9.41 6.31 -11.86
N LYS A 135 8.97 7.46 -12.36
CA LYS A 135 9.13 8.76 -11.69
C LYS A 135 8.48 8.75 -10.31
N GLN A 136 7.24 8.24 -10.22
CA GLN A 136 6.50 8.18 -8.96
C GLN A 136 7.18 7.27 -7.93
N TYR A 137 7.73 6.12 -8.36
CA TYR A 137 8.48 5.22 -7.47
C TYR A 137 9.82 5.82 -7.05
N LYS A 138 10.54 6.50 -7.95
CA LYS A 138 11.78 7.24 -7.62
C LYS A 138 11.55 8.28 -6.52
N VAL A 139 10.59 9.20 -6.74
CA VAL A 139 10.22 10.20 -5.74
C VAL A 139 9.73 9.53 -4.46
N SER A 140 8.96 8.45 -4.59
CA SER A 140 8.45 7.74 -3.42
C SER A 140 9.54 7.14 -2.55
N PHE A 141 10.56 6.53 -3.16
CA PHE A 141 11.71 5.99 -2.46
C PHE A 141 12.53 7.11 -1.78
N LEU A 142 12.87 8.16 -2.52
CA LEU A 142 13.71 9.27 -2.03
C LEU A 142 13.18 9.91 -0.74
N PHE A 143 11.87 10.08 -0.64
CA PHE A 143 11.22 10.69 0.52
C PHE A 143 10.88 9.70 1.65
N ARG A 144 11.14 8.40 1.47
CA ARG A 144 10.83 7.35 2.45
C ARG A 144 12.06 6.56 2.89
N LYS A 145 13.19 6.67 2.19
CA LYS A 145 14.45 5.98 2.47
C LYS A 145 15.01 6.20 3.88
N HIS A 146 14.58 7.26 4.56
CA HIS A 146 14.98 7.61 5.92
C HIS A 146 14.06 7.03 7.00
N ILE A 147 12.97 6.36 6.62
CA ILE A 147 12.10 5.64 7.56
C ILE A 147 12.84 4.38 8.03
N GLU A 148 12.91 4.17 9.35
CA GLU A 148 13.55 3.02 9.95
C GLU A 148 12.96 1.71 9.42
N GLY A 149 13.81 0.74 9.06
CA GLY A 149 13.41 -0.56 8.52
C GLY A 149 12.80 -0.54 7.10
N PHE A 150 12.57 0.63 6.48
CA PHE A 150 11.95 0.70 5.15
C PHE A 150 12.82 0.05 4.05
N LYS A 151 14.14 0.29 4.09
CA LYS A 151 15.08 -0.31 3.12
C LYS A 151 15.07 -1.83 3.21
N ASP A 152 15.09 -2.37 4.43
CA ASP A 152 15.04 -3.81 4.68
C ASP A 152 13.70 -4.41 4.25
N LEU A 153 12.59 -3.70 4.51
CA LEU A 153 11.24 -4.11 4.11
C LEU A 153 11.13 -4.32 2.60
N ILE A 154 11.70 -3.42 1.79
CA ILE A 154 11.69 -3.55 0.33
C ILE A 154 12.81 -4.46 -0.19
N GLY A 155 13.69 -4.97 0.68
CA GLY A 155 14.84 -5.79 0.31
C GLY A 155 15.91 -5.01 -0.45
N TYR A 156 16.09 -3.74 -0.11
CA TYR A 156 17.13 -2.88 -0.66
C TYR A 156 18.27 -2.72 0.34
N SER A 157 19.50 -2.91 -0.12
CA SER A 157 20.71 -2.63 0.64
C SER A 157 21.54 -1.61 -0.11
N THR A 158 22.02 -0.59 0.60
CA THR A 158 22.87 0.43 -0.03
C THR A 158 24.20 -0.21 -0.45
N PRO A 159 24.63 -0.07 -1.71
CA PRO A 159 25.91 -0.62 -2.18
C PRO A 159 27.09 -0.10 -1.37
N ALA A 160 28.11 -0.94 -1.20
CA ALA A 160 29.38 -0.51 -0.62
C ALA A 160 30.00 0.62 -1.46
N PRO A 161 30.71 1.57 -0.84
CA PRO A 161 31.39 2.63 -1.57
C PRO A 161 32.42 2.04 -2.54
N GLN A 162 32.56 2.67 -3.72
CA GLN A 162 33.47 2.21 -4.77
C GLN A 162 34.95 2.43 -4.40
N LYS A 163 35.23 3.35 -3.47
CA LYS A 163 36.56 3.64 -2.93
C LYS A 163 36.49 3.82 -1.42
N GLU A 164 37.58 3.46 -0.75
CA GLU A 164 37.74 3.65 0.68
C GLU A 164 37.73 5.16 1.01
N GLY A 165 36.85 5.57 1.92
CA GLY A 165 36.61 6.98 2.28
C GLY A 165 35.42 7.64 1.57
N ASP A 166 34.85 7.02 0.52
CA ASP A 166 33.63 7.55 -0.11
C ASP A 166 32.38 7.19 0.69
N ALA A 167 31.37 8.06 0.65
CA ALA A 167 30.05 7.74 1.15
C ALA A 167 29.38 6.73 0.21
N PRO A 168 28.69 5.69 0.74
CA PRO A 168 27.95 4.75 -0.09
C PRO A 168 26.85 5.49 -0.88
N LYS A 169 26.87 5.33 -2.21
CA LYS A 169 25.91 5.96 -3.11
C LYS A 169 24.75 5.02 -3.39
N GLU A 170 23.54 5.52 -3.27
CA GLU A 170 22.33 4.77 -3.57
C GLU A 170 22.19 4.59 -5.08
N ASN A 171 22.02 3.34 -5.50
CA ASN A 171 21.55 3.04 -6.85
C ASN A 171 20.03 3.28 -6.88
N LEU A 172 19.62 4.48 -7.34
CA LEU A 172 18.20 4.85 -7.43
C LEU A 172 17.40 3.89 -8.33
N LYS A 173 18.04 3.35 -9.38
CA LYS A 173 17.38 2.43 -10.29
C LYS A 173 16.97 1.15 -9.60
N ASP A 174 17.92 0.49 -8.95
CA ASP A 174 17.65 -0.72 -8.17
C ASP A 174 16.66 -0.43 -7.03
N ALA A 175 16.84 0.68 -6.32
CA ALA A 175 15.97 1.06 -5.21
C ALA A 175 14.49 1.18 -5.60
N TYR A 176 14.18 1.88 -6.71
CA TYR A 176 12.77 2.01 -7.13
C TYR A 176 12.22 0.70 -7.69
N GLU A 177 13.04 -0.13 -8.35
CA GLU A 177 12.63 -1.45 -8.85
C GLU A 177 12.27 -2.39 -7.69
N LYS A 178 13.06 -2.35 -6.60
CA LYS A 178 12.77 -3.07 -5.34
C LYS A 178 11.46 -2.60 -4.72
N LEU A 179 11.25 -1.29 -4.61
CA LEU A 179 10.00 -0.72 -4.09
C LEU A 179 8.79 -1.14 -4.96
N LYS A 180 8.89 -1.03 -6.29
CA LYS A 180 7.84 -1.46 -7.22
C LYS A 180 7.51 -2.94 -7.03
N SER A 181 8.53 -3.80 -7.03
CA SER A 181 8.36 -5.24 -6.84
C SER A 181 7.75 -5.58 -5.47
N TRP A 182 8.12 -4.84 -4.43
CA TRP A 182 7.52 -5.00 -3.11
C TRP A 182 6.04 -4.61 -3.10
N CYS A 183 5.67 -3.49 -3.73
CA CYS A 183 4.28 -3.06 -3.87
C CYS A 183 3.42 -4.09 -4.63
N ASP A 184 3.88 -4.52 -5.80
CA ASP A 184 3.15 -5.48 -6.64
C ASP A 184 2.94 -6.83 -5.93
N ARG A 185 3.96 -7.34 -5.25
CA ARG A 185 3.85 -8.59 -4.49
C ARG A 185 2.97 -8.45 -3.26
N SER A 186 3.07 -7.33 -2.54
CA SER A 186 2.30 -7.09 -1.31
C SER A 186 0.80 -7.08 -1.58
N LEU A 187 0.37 -6.54 -2.73
CA LEU A 187 -1.04 -6.51 -3.13
C LEU A 187 -1.68 -7.90 -3.24
N LEU A 188 -0.89 -8.94 -3.52
CA LEU A 188 -1.36 -10.33 -3.68
C LEU A 188 -1.29 -11.15 -2.39
N GLN A 189 -0.66 -10.62 -1.33
CA GLN A 189 -0.52 -11.33 -0.06
C GLN A 189 -1.79 -11.30 0.77
N LYS A 190 -1.88 -12.21 1.75
CA LYS A 190 -2.95 -12.22 2.73
C LYS A 190 -2.98 -10.88 3.49
N PRO A 191 -4.15 -10.25 3.65
CA PRO A 191 -4.24 -8.96 4.30
C PRO A 191 -3.92 -9.06 5.79
N THR A 192 -3.14 -8.09 6.25
CA THR A 192 -2.97 -7.73 7.66
C THR A 192 -3.04 -6.22 7.75
N ASP A 193 -3.51 -5.68 8.88
CA ASP A 193 -3.66 -4.22 9.03
C ASP A 193 -2.34 -3.47 8.80
N SER A 194 -1.23 -4.04 9.29
CA SER A 194 0.11 -3.49 9.08
C SER A 194 0.51 -3.51 7.60
N LEU A 195 0.30 -4.62 6.89
CA LEU A 195 0.67 -4.71 5.48
C LEU A 195 -0.19 -3.79 4.60
N ILE A 196 -1.50 -3.70 4.88
CA ILE A 196 -2.40 -2.76 4.20
C ILE A 196 -1.92 -1.33 4.41
N SER A 197 -1.65 -0.95 5.66
CA SER A 197 -1.16 0.39 5.99
C SER A 197 0.18 0.69 5.31
N ASN A 198 1.13 -0.25 5.33
CA ASN A 198 2.41 -0.09 4.67
C ASN A 198 2.25 0.08 3.15
N VAL A 199 1.35 -0.68 2.51
CA VAL A 199 1.06 -0.52 1.08
C VAL A 199 0.42 0.84 0.79
N GLU A 200 -0.59 1.26 1.56
CA GLU A 200 -1.21 2.58 1.43
C GLU A 200 -0.18 3.72 1.61
N ILE A 201 0.78 3.57 2.52
CA ILE A 201 1.79 4.61 2.80
C ILE A 201 2.91 4.60 1.77
N PHE A 202 3.43 3.44 1.36
CA PHE A 202 4.65 3.32 0.56
C PHE A 202 4.39 3.24 -0.94
N CYS A 203 3.26 2.66 -1.35
CA CYS A 203 2.89 2.49 -2.75
C CYS A 203 2.01 3.60 -3.30
N SER A 204 1.63 4.60 -2.48
CA SER A 204 0.95 5.82 -2.96
C SER A 204 1.93 6.86 -3.50
N PRO A 205 1.59 7.52 -4.62
CA PRO A 205 2.41 8.59 -5.16
C PRO A 205 2.45 9.77 -4.19
N LYS A 206 3.55 10.54 -4.24
CA LYS A 206 3.58 11.84 -3.55
C LYS A 206 2.68 12.83 -4.28
N LYS A 207 2.15 13.81 -3.53
CA LYS A 207 1.30 14.89 -4.06
C LYS A 207 2.06 15.97 -4.83
N PHE A 208 3.35 15.78 -5.04
CA PHE A 208 4.27 16.69 -5.71
C PHE A 208 5.28 15.87 -6.51
N LYS A 209 5.76 16.46 -7.59
CA LYS A 209 6.80 15.98 -8.49
C LYS A 209 8.00 16.92 -8.52
N THR A 210 7.74 18.23 -8.45
CA THR A 210 8.78 19.27 -8.53
C THR A 210 9.07 19.91 -7.18
N ILE A 211 10.21 20.60 -7.09
CA ILE A 211 10.56 21.41 -5.93
C ILE A 211 9.47 22.46 -5.66
N LYS A 212 9.02 23.19 -6.69
CA LYS A 212 7.97 24.21 -6.57
C LYS A 212 6.67 23.67 -5.99
N GLU A 213 6.22 22.50 -6.45
CA GLU A 213 5.02 21.85 -5.92
C GLU A 213 5.18 21.46 -4.44
N LEU A 214 6.36 21.00 -4.02
CA LEU A 214 6.65 20.71 -2.62
C LEU A 214 6.62 21.98 -1.75
N ILE A 215 7.22 23.07 -2.21
CA ILE A 215 7.20 24.37 -1.52
C ILE A 215 5.75 24.86 -1.34
N GLN A 216 4.94 24.78 -2.40
CA GLN A 216 3.52 25.16 -2.35
C GLN A 216 2.73 24.28 -1.38
N LEU A 217 2.99 22.97 -1.38
CA LEU A 217 2.37 22.03 -0.45
C LEU A 217 2.71 22.34 1.01
N ASN A 218 3.96 22.76 1.27
CA ASN A 218 4.44 23.16 2.59
C ASN A 218 4.02 24.58 2.99
N LYS A 219 3.32 25.33 2.11
CA LYS A 219 2.97 26.75 2.29
C LYS A 219 4.20 27.65 2.55
N GLU A 220 5.32 27.29 1.94
CA GLU A 220 6.58 28.04 2.04
C GLU A 220 6.64 29.14 0.97
N THR A 221 7.41 30.21 1.22
CA THR A 221 7.50 31.36 0.29
C THR A 221 8.82 31.33 -0.48
N LEU A 222 8.73 31.46 -1.80
CA LEU A 222 9.90 31.59 -2.68
C LEU A 222 10.40 33.03 -2.69
N LEU A 223 11.71 33.20 -2.55
CA LEU A 223 12.37 34.51 -2.61
C LEU A 223 12.59 34.99 -4.06
N THR A 224 12.23 34.18 -5.06
CA THR A 224 12.36 34.51 -6.49
C THR A 224 11.31 35.46 -7.01
N ASP A 225 10.23 35.69 -6.24
CA ASP A 225 9.15 36.63 -6.55
C ASP A 225 9.65 38.08 -6.55
N SER A 226 9.15 38.89 -7.48
CA SER A 226 9.57 40.29 -7.64
C SER A 226 9.32 41.15 -6.40
N SER A 227 8.27 40.82 -5.63
CA SER A 227 7.93 41.46 -4.35
C SER A 227 8.90 41.11 -3.21
N LYS A 228 9.80 40.15 -3.41
CA LYS A 228 10.73 39.60 -2.40
C LYS A 228 12.21 39.86 -2.74
N SER A 229 12.48 40.77 -3.68
CA SER A 229 13.83 41.12 -4.15
C SER A 229 14.78 41.61 -3.04
N SER A 230 14.26 42.34 -2.05
CA SER A 230 15.04 42.78 -0.88
C SER A 230 15.46 41.59 -0.01
N GLU A 231 14.53 40.68 0.29
CA GLU A 231 14.81 39.49 1.10
C GLU A 231 15.80 38.54 0.41
N LEU A 232 15.71 38.41 -0.92
CA LEU A 232 16.67 37.66 -1.72
C LEU A 232 18.07 38.29 -1.66
N SER A 233 18.17 39.62 -1.68
CA SER A 233 19.46 40.34 -1.55
C SER A 233 20.08 40.15 -0.18
N ASP A 234 19.27 40.23 0.89
CA ASP A 234 19.72 39.96 2.25
C ASP A 234 20.20 38.52 2.40
N LYS A 235 19.48 37.58 1.79
CA LYS A 235 19.86 36.17 1.77
C LYS A 235 21.19 35.96 1.05
N HIS A 236 21.35 36.53 -0.14
CA HIS A 236 22.60 36.51 -0.88
C HIS A 236 23.76 37.06 -0.04
N ASN A 237 23.60 38.21 0.61
CA ASN A 237 24.63 38.80 1.45
C ASN A 237 25.05 37.91 2.62
N LYS A 238 24.13 37.10 3.18
CA LYS A 238 24.44 36.15 4.25
C LYS A 238 25.20 34.92 3.76
N ILE A 239 25.03 34.52 2.50
CA ILE A 239 25.57 33.25 1.99
C ILE A 239 26.76 33.42 1.06
N LYS A 240 26.95 34.59 0.45
CA LYS A 240 27.99 34.86 -0.57
C LYS A 240 29.40 34.54 -0.10
N ASP A 241 29.63 34.62 1.21
CA ASP A 241 30.95 34.39 1.81
C ASP A 241 31.21 32.96 2.28
N LEU A 242 30.18 32.10 2.28
CA LEU A 242 30.30 30.70 2.69
C LEU A 242 31.04 29.88 1.63
N ASP A 243 31.93 28.99 2.08
CA ASP A 243 32.67 28.08 1.19
C ASP A 243 31.74 27.20 0.34
N SER A 244 30.59 26.80 0.91
CA SER A 244 29.56 26.01 0.25
C SER A 244 28.82 26.77 -0.86
N TYR A 245 28.98 28.09 -0.95
CA TYR A 245 28.46 28.93 -2.02
C TYR A 245 29.58 29.35 -2.99
N LYS A 246 30.73 29.79 -2.48
CA LYS A 246 31.90 30.21 -3.29
C LYS A 246 32.41 29.11 -4.20
N ASN A 247 32.43 27.87 -3.71
CA ASN A 247 32.96 26.72 -4.43
C ASN A 247 31.87 25.91 -5.16
N ASP A 248 30.65 26.45 -5.29
CA ASP A 248 29.55 25.75 -5.94
C ASP A 248 29.60 25.93 -7.46
N PRO A 249 29.98 24.90 -8.24
CA PRO A 249 30.12 25.00 -9.69
C PRO A 249 28.79 25.30 -10.42
N THR A 250 27.65 25.08 -9.75
CA THR A 250 26.32 25.31 -10.32
C THR A 250 25.89 26.79 -10.28
N VAL A 251 26.63 27.61 -9.53
CA VAL A 251 26.40 29.07 -9.38
C VAL A 251 27.51 29.87 -10.06
N THR A 252 28.63 29.25 -10.41
CA THR A 252 29.84 29.93 -10.92
C THR A 252 29.74 30.30 -12.39
N GLY A 253 29.30 31.54 -12.63
CA GLY A 253 29.63 32.38 -13.79
C GLY A 253 29.97 33.81 -13.35
N THR A 254 29.36 34.27 -12.26
CA THR A 254 29.64 35.52 -11.56
C THR A 254 29.16 35.37 -10.11
N ALA A 255 30.00 34.81 -9.23
CA ALA A 255 29.67 34.48 -7.83
C ALA A 255 29.37 35.69 -6.91
N SER A 256 29.19 36.88 -7.48
CA SER A 256 29.04 38.15 -6.74
C SER A 256 27.68 38.82 -6.92
N GLU A 257 26.78 38.29 -7.75
CA GLU A 257 25.52 38.98 -8.08
C GLU A 257 24.27 38.25 -7.59
N VAL A 258 23.33 39.03 -7.05
CA VAL A 258 22.00 38.57 -6.63
C VAL A 258 21.22 37.96 -7.82
N SER A 259 21.50 38.43 -9.05
CA SER A 259 20.94 37.91 -10.30
C SER A 259 21.28 36.44 -10.54
N SER A 260 22.51 36.03 -10.25
CA SER A 260 22.99 34.64 -10.37
C SER A 260 22.23 33.71 -9.43
N LEU A 261 22.05 34.14 -8.17
CA LEU A 261 21.24 33.42 -7.18
C LEU A 261 19.78 33.30 -7.63
N GLN A 262 19.18 34.40 -8.08
CA GLN A 262 17.79 34.40 -8.56
C GLN A 262 17.60 33.43 -9.73
N THR A 263 18.53 33.42 -10.67
CA THR A 263 18.49 32.56 -11.86
C THR A 263 18.60 31.10 -11.44
N TRP A 264 19.56 30.76 -10.59
CA TRP A 264 19.71 29.41 -10.05
C TRP A 264 18.46 28.92 -9.33
N CYS A 265 17.84 29.77 -8.48
CA CYS A 265 16.59 29.43 -7.82
C CYS A 265 15.46 29.15 -8.83
N LYS A 266 15.29 29.98 -9.86
CA LYS A 266 14.26 29.78 -10.91
C LYS A 266 14.49 28.52 -11.74
N THR A 267 15.75 28.15 -11.98
CA THR A 267 16.08 26.90 -12.67
C THR A 267 15.79 25.70 -11.80
N MET A 268 16.16 25.75 -10.51
CA MET A 268 15.99 24.64 -9.58
C MET A 268 14.53 24.39 -9.20
N GLU A 269 13.70 25.42 -9.01
CA GLU A 269 12.32 25.24 -8.56
C GLU A 269 11.48 24.34 -9.50
N ASN A 270 11.81 24.32 -10.79
CA ASN A 270 11.06 23.57 -11.81
C ASN A 270 11.60 22.16 -12.04
N LYS A 271 12.70 21.75 -11.40
CA LYS A 271 13.25 20.40 -11.54
C LYS A 271 12.38 19.36 -10.85
N GLU A 272 12.32 18.16 -11.43
CA GLU A 272 11.60 17.03 -10.85
C GLU A 272 12.49 16.30 -9.85
N PHE A 273 11.91 15.82 -8.74
CA PHE A 273 12.62 15.01 -7.77
C PHE A 273 13.02 13.63 -8.31
N SER A 274 12.48 13.20 -9.44
CA SER A 274 12.92 11.98 -10.14
C SER A 274 14.22 12.15 -10.90
N ASP A 275 14.69 13.38 -11.10
CA ASP A 275 15.95 13.66 -11.78
C ASP A 275 17.13 13.50 -10.81
N ASP A 276 18.25 13.01 -11.34
CA ASP A 276 19.43 12.72 -10.54
C ASP A 276 19.99 13.99 -9.86
N GLY A 277 20.29 13.90 -8.56
CA GLY A 277 20.90 14.96 -7.76
C GLY A 277 19.94 16.05 -7.26
N VAL A 278 18.68 16.09 -7.74
CA VAL A 278 17.72 17.13 -7.34
C VAL A 278 17.33 17.01 -5.88
N PHE A 279 17.18 15.78 -5.37
CA PHE A 279 16.88 15.56 -3.96
C PHE A 279 18.04 15.99 -3.05
N GLU A 280 19.28 15.74 -3.45
CA GLU A 280 20.49 16.12 -2.72
C GLU A 280 20.71 17.64 -2.75
N ASP A 281 20.32 18.32 -3.83
CA ASP A 281 20.39 19.77 -3.94
C ASP A 281 19.20 20.49 -3.29
N TYR A 282 18.10 19.80 -2.99
CA TYR A 282 16.91 20.40 -2.39
C TYR A 282 17.16 21.10 -1.03
N PRO A 283 17.95 20.54 -0.09
CA PRO A 283 18.33 21.26 1.12
C PRO A 283 19.07 22.58 0.84
N LYS A 284 19.96 22.61 -0.18
CA LYS A 284 20.62 23.84 -0.61
C LYS A 284 19.61 24.81 -1.21
N PHE A 285 18.71 24.32 -2.05
CA PHE A 285 17.64 25.13 -2.62
C PHE A 285 16.79 25.78 -1.54
N ARG A 286 16.29 24.99 -0.58
CA ARG A 286 15.48 25.50 0.54
C ARG A 286 16.28 26.49 1.37
N PHE A 287 17.55 26.21 1.65
CA PHE A 287 18.41 27.15 2.37
C PHE A 287 18.59 28.47 1.61
N ARG A 288 18.72 28.47 0.29
CA ARG A 288 19.09 29.63 -0.53
C ARG A 288 17.88 30.45 -1.04
N CYS A 289 16.79 29.78 -1.37
CA CYS A 289 15.70 30.33 -2.19
C CYS A 289 14.35 30.43 -1.47
N VAL A 290 14.25 29.91 -0.25
CA VAL A 290 12.99 29.85 0.51
C VAL A 290 13.10 30.70 1.77
N SER A 291 12.05 31.47 2.04
CA SER A 291 11.84 32.11 3.34
C SER A 291 11.07 31.13 4.22
N VAL A 292 11.60 30.82 5.40
CA VAL A 292 10.77 30.24 6.46
C VAL A 292 9.97 31.41 6.99
N GLY A 293 8.66 31.43 6.74
CA GLY A 293 7.81 32.46 7.29
C GLY A 293 8.04 32.50 8.79
N SER A 294 8.50 33.65 9.31
CA SER A 294 8.31 33.95 10.72
C SER A 294 6.81 33.93 10.92
N GLU A 295 6.30 32.98 11.70
CA GLU A 295 4.94 33.03 12.22
C GLU A 295 4.69 34.44 12.76
N SER A 296 3.74 35.14 12.14
CA SER A 296 3.11 36.34 12.67
C SER A 296 1.90 35.93 13.48
#